data_AF-A0A954HU64-F1
#
_entry.id   AF-A0A954HU64-F1
#
_cell.length_a   1.000
_cell.length_b   1.000
_cell.length_c   1.000
_cell.angle_alpha   90.00
_cell.angle_beta   90.00
_cell.angle_gamma   90.00
#
_symmetry.space_group_name_H-M   'P 1'
#
loop_
_entity.id
_entity.type
_entity.pdbx_description
1 polymer ?
#
loop_
_entity_poly.entity_id
_entity_poly.type
_entity_poly.pdbx_seq_one_letter_code
_entity_poly.pdbx_strand_id
1 'polypeptide(L)'
;MTATTLTGRSEGVYGIDDDFDIEHAVEHAAHLLPSQGPIEVFVHHNTLHAFEDRPFEEAVMRGLRVHGAQPWLPESDYREKVASGRIRVLDLETVLLQDLGDLADGLVATLGTRYALRLAMLQFPLQSGNAAETNWVIAETDSLRRFRREVPETIRTRHIDRLRCWMTERDSRPSVSQPRHQRRAAAADDIADVVAEILPRVSGNQCCSWSERDWEAFALQFLWKVSCNGVRRGVAGTSVSVSSADAVRTEESAADAASLTTADEFVATGTDDRSAEICQRTTEAVNNLMIQFCSAFLDQGFADWELPDRSEGFFATFLRLYSQPWCSPTPWLRELYRETQRISEQRLSPQDSIRESLKLRGIPPDDRDSYVRQMLLRLPGWAGMIRQMETNAEWAVHPAPAGTLTQYLAVRLIAERATERAFAAEQVTGCSHSDASRVANKSVFAEDDIADSFREDPSGALLNAAFQVFQLAQVRGWDPRDLHRLTDGQWRSLLEELRSFSSLERRRLYHRAFEKKYRDDALNAVIAHSRRSAPTTVESTRTETERPLFQVVCCIDDREESFRRHVEEIEPRCETFGIAGFY
;
A
#
# COMPACT_ATOMS: atom_id res chain seq x y z
N MET A 1 -20.89 -66.31 7.87
CA MET A 1 -21.87 -65.81 6.88
C MET A 1 -21.35 -64.49 6.37
N THR A 2 -20.90 -64.49 5.13
CA THR A 2 -20.20 -63.43 4.41
C THR A 2 -21.11 -62.23 4.16
N ALA A 3 -20.70 -61.05 4.64
CA ALA A 3 -21.31 -59.78 4.28
C ALA A 3 -20.60 -59.21 3.04
N THR A 4 -21.34 -59.24 1.93
CA THR A 4 -20.96 -58.67 0.63
C THR A 4 -20.90 -57.15 0.73
N THR A 5 -19.70 -56.59 0.63
CA THR A 5 -19.49 -55.14 0.49
C THR A 5 -19.62 -54.79 -0.99
N LEU A 6 -20.72 -54.12 -1.35
CA LEU A 6 -20.94 -53.57 -2.68
C LEU A 6 -20.09 -52.32 -2.87
N THR A 7 -19.01 -52.45 -3.63
CA THR A 7 -18.24 -51.35 -4.20
C THR A 7 -19.06 -50.67 -5.30
N GLY A 8 -19.71 -49.56 -4.98
CA GLY A 8 -20.25 -48.62 -5.97
C GLY A 8 -19.19 -47.60 -6.35
N ARG A 9 -18.45 -47.84 -7.43
CA ARG A 9 -17.68 -46.79 -8.11
C ARG A 9 -18.68 -45.82 -8.75
N SER A 10 -18.79 -44.62 -8.23
CA SER A 10 -19.31 -43.48 -8.99
C SER A 10 -18.19 -42.98 -9.90
N GLU A 11 -18.26 -43.31 -11.19
CA GLU A 11 -17.46 -42.67 -12.23
C GLU A 11 -17.88 -41.21 -12.35
N GLY A 12 -17.19 -40.34 -11.60
CA GLY A 12 -17.27 -38.89 -11.70
C GLY A 12 -16.25 -38.39 -12.73
N VAL A 13 -16.76 -37.67 -13.71
CA VAL A 13 -16.06 -36.98 -14.79
C VAL A 13 -14.94 -36.10 -14.23
N TYR A 14 -13.68 -36.53 -14.27
CA TYR A 14 -12.42 -35.77 -14.45
C TYR A 14 -11.26 -36.78 -14.33
N GLY A 15 -10.58 -37.08 -15.44
CA GLY A 15 -9.46 -38.04 -15.46
C GLY A 15 -8.24 -37.57 -14.63
N ILE A 16 -7.80 -38.46 -13.74
CA ILE A 16 -6.44 -38.84 -13.28
C ILE A 16 -5.33 -38.13 -14.10
N ASP A 17 -4.34 -37.43 -13.56
CA ASP A 17 -3.44 -37.78 -12.45
C ASP A 17 -2.95 -36.49 -11.76
N ASP A 18 -2.97 -36.46 -10.43
CA ASP A 18 -2.31 -35.41 -9.67
C ASP A 18 -1.71 -36.07 -8.43
N ASP A 19 -0.48 -36.57 -8.56
CA ASP A 19 0.31 -37.29 -7.53
C ASP A 19 0.73 -36.37 -6.37
N PHE A 20 -0.03 -35.29 -6.15
CA PHE A 20 0.22 -34.30 -5.13
C PHE A 20 -0.44 -34.71 -3.81
N ASP A 21 0.40 -35.13 -2.87
CA ASP A 21 0.00 -35.44 -1.50
C ASP A 21 -0.20 -34.15 -0.69
N ILE A 22 -1.47 -33.72 -0.60
CA ILE A 22 -1.87 -32.54 0.15
C ILE A 22 -1.61 -32.71 1.65
N GLU A 23 -1.80 -33.92 2.20
CA GLU A 23 -1.60 -34.15 3.63
C GLU A 23 -0.12 -34.01 3.98
N HIS A 24 0.76 -34.58 3.15
CA HIS A 24 2.19 -34.41 3.29
C HIS A 24 2.63 -32.94 3.18
N ALA A 25 2.10 -32.19 2.20
CA ALA A 25 2.44 -30.77 2.04
C ALA A 25 1.97 -29.91 3.23
N VAL A 26 0.76 -30.18 3.76
CA VAL A 26 0.24 -29.50 4.95
C VAL A 26 1.07 -29.86 6.19
N GLU A 27 1.46 -31.12 6.35
CA GLU A 27 2.31 -31.55 7.47
C GLU A 27 3.70 -30.93 7.41
N HIS A 28 4.32 -30.92 6.23
CA HIS A 28 5.61 -30.28 6.00
C HIS A 28 5.56 -28.77 6.30
N ALA A 29 4.52 -28.08 5.80
CA ALA A 29 4.32 -26.67 6.09
C ALA A 29 4.00 -26.39 7.57
N ALA A 30 3.33 -27.31 8.27
CA ALA A 30 2.98 -27.15 9.68
C ALA A 30 4.21 -27.08 10.60
N HIS A 31 5.34 -27.68 10.22
CA HIS A 31 6.60 -27.55 10.96
C HIS A 31 7.17 -26.13 10.96
N LEU A 32 6.74 -25.28 10.02
CA LEU A 32 7.14 -23.88 9.93
C LEU A 32 6.19 -22.94 10.67
N LEU A 33 5.05 -23.45 11.14
CA LEU A 33 4.10 -22.68 11.92
C LEU A 33 4.61 -22.49 13.35
N PRO A 34 4.30 -21.36 14.01
CA PRO A 34 4.63 -21.15 15.41
C PRO A 34 4.09 -22.29 16.27
N SER A 35 4.97 -22.90 17.07
CA SER A 35 4.62 -23.96 18.03
C SER A 35 4.18 -23.40 19.39
N GLN A 36 4.07 -22.08 19.52
CA GLN A 36 3.72 -21.40 20.76
C GLN A 36 2.20 -21.29 20.88
N GLY A 37 1.67 -21.69 22.04
CA GLY A 37 0.24 -21.65 22.33
C GLY A 37 -0.33 -20.25 22.46
N PRO A 38 -1.68 -20.11 22.41
CA PRO A 38 -2.33 -18.89 22.84
C PRO A 38 -1.81 -18.53 24.22
N ILE A 39 -1.22 -17.36 24.30
CA ILE A 39 -0.42 -16.97 25.45
C ILE A 39 -1.40 -16.52 26.54
N GLU A 40 -1.42 -17.23 27.68
CA GLU A 40 -2.28 -16.86 28.83
C GLU A 40 -1.77 -15.64 29.61
N VAL A 41 -0.55 -15.15 29.30
CA VAL A 41 0.14 -14.10 30.04
C VAL A 41 0.75 -13.07 29.10
N PHE A 42 0.63 -11.79 29.43
CA PHE A 42 1.12 -10.68 28.61
C PHE A 42 2.63 -10.79 28.32
N VAL A 43 3.03 -10.91 27.04
CA VAL A 43 4.45 -10.90 26.64
C VAL A 43 4.89 -9.47 26.41
N HIS A 44 5.60 -8.95 27.40
CA HIS A 44 6.29 -7.66 27.43
C HIS A 44 7.56 -7.62 26.56
N HIS A 45 7.79 -8.60 25.68
CA HIS A 45 9.06 -8.70 24.98
C HIS A 45 9.10 -7.71 23.81
N ASN A 46 9.96 -6.70 23.95
CA ASN A 46 10.28 -5.77 22.89
C ASN A 46 10.77 -6.56 21.65
N THR A 47 10.04 -6.46 20.54
CA THR A 47 10.40 -7.11 19.27
C THR A 47 11.71 -6.59 18.69
N LEU A 48 12.16 -5.42 19.14
CA LEU A 48 13.44 -4.81 18.80
C LEU A 48 14.51 -5.03 19.88
N HIS A 49 14.34 -5.98 20.83
CA HIS A 49 15.29 -6.20 21.94
C HIS A 49 16.75 -6.38 21.47
N ALA A 50 16.95 -7.03 20.32
CA ALA A 50 18.28 -7.22 19.73
C ALA A 50 18.94 -5.92 19.23
N PHE A 51 18.19 -4.82 19.19
CA PHE A 51 18.61 -3.50 18.71
C PHE A 51 18.34 -2.39 19.74
N GLU A 52 18.13 -2.73 21.01
CA GLU A 52 17.82 -1.78 22.10
C GLU A 52 18.94 -0.77 22.37
N ASP A 53 20.16 -1.10 21.99
CA ASP A 53 21.32 -0.20 22.06
C ASP A 53 21.27 0.94 21.01
N ARG A 54 20.30 0.91 20.09
CA ARG A 54 20.21 1.82 18.95
C ARG A 54 19.03 2.77 19.04
N PRO A 55 19.13 3.96 18.40
CA PRO A 55 17.98 4.81 18.17
C PRO A 55 16.86 4.05 17.43
N PHE A 56 15.60 4.37 17.76
CA PHE A 56 14.43 3.67 17.23
C PHE A 56 14.41 3.56 15.70
N GLU A 57 14.70 4.65 14.98
CA GLU A 57 14.74 4.66 13.50
C GLU A 57 15.80 3.69 12.94
N GLU A 58 16.96 3.58 13.59
CA GLU A 58 18.00 2.64 13.19
C GLU A 58 17.61 1.19 13.51
N ALA A 59 16.98 0.97 14.66
CA ALA A 59 16.51 -0.33 15.11
C ALA A 59 15.47 -0.92 14.14
N VAL A 60 14.44 -0.15 13.76
CA VAL A 60 13.42 -0.63 12.82
C VAL A 60 13.98 -0.87 11.42
N MET A 61 14.93 -0.04 10.97
CA MET A 61 15.62 -0.22 9.68
C MET A 61 16.53 -1.45 9.68
N ARG A 62 17.13 -1.78 10.84
CA ARG A 62 17.85 -3.05 10.99
C ARG A 62 16.87 -4.23 11.02
N GLY A 63 15.71 -4.07 11.67
CA GLY A 63 14.61 -5.03 11.63
C GLY A 63 14.16 -5.34 10.20
N LEU A 64 14.01 -4.33 9.34
CA LEU A 64 13.73 -4.50 7.91
C LEU A 64 14.80 -5.35 7.21
N ARG A 65 16.09 -5.02 7.39
CA ARG A 65 17.19 -5.73 6.73
C ARG A 65 17.34 -7.17 7.18
N VAL A 66 17.10 -7.45 8.47
CA VAL A 66 17.31 -8.77 9.05
C VAL A 66 16.08 -9.66 8.88
N HIS A 67 14.88 -9.10 9.05
CA HIS A 67 13.64 -9.87 9.13
C HIS A 67 12.66 -9.60 7.97
N GLY A 68 12.97 -8.67 7.06
CA GLY A 68 12.05 -8.27 5.98
C GLY A 68 10.82 -7.51 6.48
N ALA A 69 10.79 -7.12 7.76
CA ALA A 69 9.65 -6.46 8.38
C ALA A 69 9.58 -4.98 7.97
N GLN A 70 8.42 -4.53 7.50
CA GLN A 70 8.22 -3.13 7.12
C GLN A 70 8.32 -2.23 8.36
N PRO A 71 9.22 -1.22 8.39
CA PRO A 71 9.46 -0.42 9.60
C PRO A 71 8.35 0.60 9.86
N TRP A 72 7.65 1.02 8.80
CA TRP A 72 6.63 2.07 8.84
C TRP A 72 5.35 1.60 8.16
N LEU A 73 4.22 2.24 8.48
CA LEU A 73 2.97 2.00 7.77
C LEU A 73 3.09 2.35 6.28
N PRO A 74 2.26 1.75 5.40
CA PRO A 74 2.14 2.17 4.01
C PRO A 74 1.86 3.69 3.87
N GLU A 75 2.30 4.29 2.77
CA GLU A 75 2.04 5.73 2.53
C GLU A 75 0.54 6.05 2.46
N SER A 76 -0.29 5.13 1.95
CA SER A 76 -1.76 5.26 1.91
C SER A 76 -2.34 5.55 3.28
N ASP A 77 -1.89 4.81 4.30
CA ASP A 77 -2.41 4.89 5.67
C ASP A 77 -2.02 6.21 6.32
N TYR A 78 -0.80 6.69 6.07
CA TYR A 78 -0.40 8.02 6.52
C TYR A 78 -1.17 9.13 5.81
N ARG A 79 -1.45 8.98 4.52
CA ARG A 79 -2.27 9.93 3.77
C ARG A 79 -3.71 9.97 4.28
N GLU A 80 -4.28 8.84 4.67
CA GLU A 80 -5.58 8.81 5.35
C GLU A 80 -5.53 9.52 6.71
N LYS A 81 -4.42 9.38 7.45
CA LYS A 81 -4.19 10.15 8.68
C LYS A 81 -4.06 11.64 8.42
N VAL A 82 -3.50 12.07 7.28
CA VAL A 82 -3.53 13.48 6.85
C VAL A 82 -4.96 13.92 6.53
N ALA A 83 -5.70 13.13 5.75
CA ALA A 83 -7.08 13.44 5.34
C ALA A 83 -8.05 13.54 6.54
N SER A 84 -7.87 12.68 7.55
CA SER A 84 -8.65 12.69 8.80
C SER A 84 -8.17 13.74 9.81
N GLY A 85 -7.13 14.51 9.50
CA GLY A 85 -6.55 15.50 10.41
C GLY A 85 -5.77 14.90 11.59
N ARG A 86 -5.53 13.58 11.60
CA ARG A 86 -4.64 12.93 12.58
C ARG A 86 -3.18 13.39 12.38
N ILE A 87 -2.79 13.74 11.16
CA ILE A 87 -1.55 14.48 10.83
C ILE A 87 -1.98 15.80 10.17
N ARG A 88 -1.41 16.95 10.57
CA ARG A 88 -1.68 18.23 9.89
C ARG A 88 -0.55 18.55 8.92
N VAL A 89 -0.86 19.33 7.89
CA VAL A 89 0.16 19.82 6.94
C VAL A 89 1.26 20.59 7.67
N LEU A 90 0.91 21.42 8.67
CA LEU A 90 1.88 22.13 9.50
C LEU A 90 2.86 21.21 10.25
N ASP A 91 2.39 20.02 10.66
CA ASP A 91 3.25 19.03 11.32
C ASP A 91 4.25 18.44 10.33
N LEU A 92 3.83 18.18 9.08
CA LEU A 92 4.73 17.76 7.99
C LEU A 92 5.74 18.83 7.64
N GLU A 93 5.32 20.10 7.53
CA GLU A 93 6.20 21.24 7.26
C GLU A 93 7.28 21.36 8.33
N THR A 94 6.88 21.28 9.61
CA THR A 94 7.81 21.40 10.74
C THR A 94 8.82 20.27 10.76
N VAL A 95 8.37 19.02 10.61
CA VAL A 95 9.25 17.85 10.64
C VAL A 95 10.18 17.85 9.43
N LEU A 96 9.68 18.23 8.25
CA LEU A 96 10.50 18.32 7.04
C LEU A 96 11.58 19.41 7.14
N LEU A 97 11.25 20.58 7.70
CA LEU A 97 12.25 21.64 7.94
C LEU A 97 13.32 21.19 8.94
N GLN A 98 12.93 20.49 10.00
CA GLN A 98 13.86 19.94 10.98
C GLN A 98 14.76 18.86 10.39
N ASP A 99 14.22 18.01 9.51
CA ASP A 99 14.99 16.95 8.85
C ASP A 99 15.96 17.50 7.81
N LEU A 100 15.56 18.51 7.04
CA LEU A 100 16.40 19.12 6.01
C LEU A 100 17.47 20.06 6.58
N GLY A 101 17.21 20.75 7.70
CA GLY A 101 18.13 21.74 8.27
C GLY A 101 18.57 22.77 7.22
N ASP A 102 19.88 23.00 7.12
CA ASP A 102 20.48 23.96 6.18
C ASP A 102 20.24 23.60 4.69
N LEU A 103 19.88 22.35 4.39
CA LEU A 103 19.61 21.90 3.03
C LEU A 103 18.22 22.31 2.52
N ALA A 104 17.36 22.85 3.39
CA ALA A 104 15.98 23.20 3.05
C ALA A 104 15.89 24.20 1.88
N ASP A 105 16.77 25.21 1.89
CA ASP A 105 16.82 26.28 0.88
C ASP A 105 17.64 25.93 -0.37
N GLY A 106 18.27 24.74 -0.39
CA GLY A 106 19.02 24.25 -1.54
C GLY A 106 18.14 24.19 -2.78
N LEU A 107 18.54 24.86 -3.86
CA LEU A 107 17.81 24.82 -5.13
C LEU A 107 18.01 23.46 -5.80
N VAL A 108 16.90 22.81 -6.14
CA VAL A 108 16.91 21.58 -6.95
C VAL A 108 16.67 22.02 -8.40
N ALA A 109 17.75 21.97 -9.18
CA ALA A 109 17.81 22.58 -10.51
C ALA A 109 17.39 24.07 -10.45
N THR A 110 16.31 24.45 -11.16
CA THR A 110 15.70 25.79 -11.14
C THR A 110 14.20 25.72 -10.81
N LEU A 111 13.75 24.60 -10.25
CA LEU A 111 12.33 24.26 -10.13
C LEU A 111 11.74 24.56 -8.74
N GLY A 112 12.60 24.94 -7.78
CA GLY A 112 12.25 25.30 -6.42
C GLY A 112 13.33 24.89 -5.42
N THR A 113 13.06 25.16 -4.14
CA THR A 113 13.88 24.65 -3.04
C THR A 113 13.60 23.18 -2.77
N ARG A 114 14.58 22.47 -2.20
CA ARG A 114 14.45 21.07 -1.75
C ARG A 114 13.26 20.90 -0.81
N TYR A 115 13.06 21.85 0.10
CA TYR A 115 11.88 21.88 0.98
C TYR A 115 10.57 21.88 0.18
N ALA A 116 10.40 22.82 -0.76
CA ALA A 116 9.16 22.93 -1.53
C ALA A 116 8.89 21.68 -2.39
N LEU A 117 9.95 21.05 -2.89
CA LEU A 117 9.87 19.83 -3.67
C LEU A 117 9.42 18.64 -2.81
N ARG A 118 10.14 18.34 -1.72
CA ARG A 118 9.83 17.23 -0.82
C ARG A 118 8.47 17.39 -0.15
N LEU A 119 8.10 18.62 0.22
CA LEU A 119 6.78 18.92 0.77
C LEU A 119 5.67 18.57 -0.22
N ALA A 120 5.85 18.85 -1.51
CA ALA A 120 4.88 18.46 -2.53
C ALA A 120 4.80 16.94 -2.69
N MET A 121 5.93 16.21 -2.60
CA MET A 121 5.92 14.74 -2.64
C MET A 121 5.22 14.11 -1.42
N LEU A 122 5.25 14.79 -0.27
CA LEU A 122 4.45 14.41 0.89
C LEU A 122 2.97 14.77 0.66
N GLN A 123 2.62 15.99 0.28
CA GLN A 123 1.21 16.38 0.17
C GLN A 123 0.45 15.65 -0.95
N PHE A 124 1.13 15.30 -2.04
CA PHE A 124 0.49 14.74 -3.23
C PHE A 124 1.00 13.31 -3.50
N PRO A 125 0.10 12.33 -3.72
CA PRO A 125 0.52 10.95 -3.95
C PRO A 125 1.27 10.84 -5.26
N LEU A 126 2.52 10.40 -5.20
CA LEU A 126 3.27 10.00 -6.38
C LEU A 126 3.04 8.50 -6.57
N GLN A 127 2.46 8.13 -7.71
CA GLN A 127 2.35 6.72 -8.06
C GLN A 127 3.72 6.27 -8.56
N SER A 128 4.17 5.17 -8.00
CA SER A 128 5.27 4.36 -8.50
C SER A 128 4.75 2.94 -8.55
N GLY A 129 5.08 2.22 -9.61
CA GLY A 129 4.80 0.80 -9.75
C GLY A 129 5.92 0.13 -10.53
N ASN A 130 5.74 -1.11 -10.97
CA ASN A 130 6.68 -1.68 -11.92
C ASN A 130 6.44 -1.14 -13.35
N ALA A 131 7.33 -1.49 -14.29
CA ALA A 131 7.21 -1.03 -15.67
C ALA A 131 5.82 -1.31 -16.27
N ALA A 132 5.29 -2.51 -16.02
CA ALA A 132 4.02 -2.98 -16.55
C ALA A 132 2.84 -2.20 -15.97
N GLU A 133 2.86 -1.90 -14.69
CA GLU A 133 1.82 -1.12 -14.03
C GLU A 133 1.84 0.34 -14.44
N THR A 134 3.01 0.97 -14.49
CA THR A 134 3.09 2.37 -14.96
C THR A 134 2.64 2.47 -16.40
N ASN A 135 3.02 1.49 -17.25
CA ASN A 135 2.49 1.37 -18.62
C ASN A 135 0.97 1.21 -18.64
N TRP A 136 0.43 0.29 -17.86
CA TRP A 136 -1.01 0.05 -17.76
C TRP A 136 -1.75 1.29 -17.26
N VAL A 137 -1.25 1.98 -16.24
CA VAL A 137 -1.86 3.19 -15.69
C VAL A 137 -1.88 4.27 -16.77
N ILE A 138 -0.78 4.49 -17.49
CA ILE A 138 -0.75 5.49 -18.55
C ILE A 138 -1.68 5.09 -19.71
N ALA A 139 -1.80 3.79 -20.02
CA ALA A 139 -2.58 3.29 -21.15
C ALA A 139 -4.09 3.22 -20.90
N GLU A 140 -4.48 2.76 -19.73
CA GLU A 140 -5.87 2.44 -19.38
C GLU A 140 -6.54 3.61 -18.63
N THR A 141 -5.77 4.56 -18.11
CA THR A 141 -6.31 5.78 -17.52
C THR A 141 -6.18 6.98 -18.45
N ASP A 142 -7.09 7.95 -18.31
CA ASP A 142 -6.99 9.25 -18.98
C ASP A 142 -5.83 10.13 -18.43
N SER A 143 -4.75 9.56 -17.87
CA SER A 143 -3.65 10.31 -17.24
C SER A 143 -2.95 11.30 -18.19
N LEU A 144 -2.95 11.03 -19.49
CA LEU A 144 -2.42 11.93 -20.52
C LEU A 144 -3.48 12.86 -21.15
N ARG A 145 -4.73 12.76 -20.70
CA ARG A 145 -5.88 13.49 -21.27
C ARG A 145 -6.60 14.35 -20.24
N ARG A 146 -6.49 14.03 -18.95
CA ARG A 146 -7.12 14.76 -17.84
C ARG A 146 -6.17 14.94 -16.67
N PHE A 147 -6.18 16.14 -16.10
CA PHE A 147 -5.42 16.42 -14.89
C PHE A 147 -5.91 15.56 -13.74
N ARG A 148 -4.97 15.18 -12.88
CA ARG A 148 -5.28 14.47 -11.63
C ARG A 148 -6.21 15.30 -10.75
N ARG A 149 -7.12 14.63 -10.02
CA ARG A 149 -8.14 15.27 -9.18
C ARG A 149 -7.54 16.19 -8.12
N GLU A 150 -6.35 15.85 -7.65
CA GLU A 150 -5.59 16.52 -6.60
C GLU A 150 -4.92 17.81 -7.07
N VAL A 151 -4.79 18.03 -8.38
CA VAL A 151 -4.23 19.28 -8.93
C VAL A 151 -5.25 20.40 -8.72
N PRO A 152 -4.90 21.50 -8.02
CA PRO A 152 -5.79 22.64 -7.85
C PRO A 152 -6.24 23.23 -9.19
N GLU A 153 -7.51 23.63 -9.27
CA GLU A 153 -8.09 24.19 -10.50
C GLU A 153 -7.32 25.42 -11.00
N THR A 154 -6.83 26.25 -10.09
CA THR A 154 -6.01 27.43 -10.40
C THR A 154 -4.70 27.09 -11.10
N ILE A 155 -4.12 25.92 -10.82
CA ILE A 155 -2.91 25.44 -11.49
C ILE A 155 -3.27 24.91 -12.88
N ARG A 156 -4.38 24.15 -13.01
CA ARG A 156 -4.86 23.63 -14.30
C ARG A 156 -5.13 24.75 -15.30
N THR A 157 -5.93 25.74 -14.91
CA THR A 157 -6.29 26.88 -15.78
C THR A 157 -5.05 27.66 -16.18
N ARG A 158 -4.15 27.94 -15.22
CA ARG A 158 -2.89 28.66 -15.51
C ARG A 158 -1.99 27.89 -16.48
N HIS A 159 -1.91 26.57 -16.36
CA HIS A 159 -1.14 25.71 -17.26
C HIS A 159 -1.67 25.81 -18.69
N ILE A 160 -2.99 25.61 -18.83
CA ILE A 160 -3.68 25.67 -20.12
C ILE A 160 -3.54 27.06 -20.76
N ASP A 161 -3.80 28.13 -20.01
CA ASP A 161 -3.76 29.50 -20.53
C ASP A 161 -2.35 29.89 -21.01
N ARG A 162 -1.30 29.52 -20.27
CA ARG A 162 0.09 29.78 -20.67
C ARG A 162 0.44 29.10 -21.99
N LEU A 163 0.03 27.85 -22.17
CA LEU A 163 0.28 27.09 -23.39
C LEU A 163 -0.56 27.61 -24.55
N ARG A 164 -1.82 28.01 -24.29
CA ARG A 164 -2.72 28.63 -25.26
C ARG A 164 -2.12 29.93 -25.81
N CYS A 165 -1.73 30.87 -24.94
CA CYS A 165 -1.09 32.12 -25.34
C CYS A 165 0.16 31.86 -26.19
N TRP A 166 1.01 30.93 -25.76
CA TRP A 166 2.24 30.59 -26.48
C TRP A 166 1.98 29.98 -27.86
N MET A 167 1.02 29.07 -27.99
CA MET A 167 0.64 28.48 -29.28
C MET A 167 0.06 29.54 -30.22
N THR A 168 -0.81 30.42 -29.72
CA THR A 168 -1.36 31.52 -30.53
C THR A 168 -0.27 32.49 -31.01
N GLU A 169 0.71 32.81 -30.16
CA GLU A 169 1.87 33.62 -30.55
C GLU A 169 2.74 32.93 -31.61
N ARG A 170 2.93 31.61 -31.51
CA ARG A 170 3.68 30.82 -32.48
C ARG A 170 3.00 30.79 -33.85
N ASP A 171 1.70 30.54 -33.89
CA ASP A 171 0.91 30.49 -35.15
C ASP A 171 0.79 31.87 -35.82
N SER A 172 0.89 32.95 -35.03
CA SER A 172 0.84 34.33 -35.53
C SER A 172 2.17 34.85 -36.07
N ARG A 173 3.30 34.14 -35.89
CA ARG A 173 4.59 34.54 -36.46
C ARG A 173 4.60 34.28 -37.97
N PRO A 174 4.86 35.29 -38.82
CA PRO A 174 4.94 35.07 -40.26
C PRO A 174 6.09 34.10 -40.57
N SER A 175 5.83 33.13 -41.45
CA SER A 175 6.85 32.22 -42.01
C SER A 175 7.87 33.05 -42.80
N VAL A 176 8.89 33.56 -42.11
CA VAL A 176 10.04 34.18 -42.76
C VAL A 176 10.92 33.05 -43.25
N SER A 177 10.94 32.87 -44.57
CA SER A 177 11.81 31.96 -45.30
C SER A 177 13.29 32.30 -45.06
N GLN A 178 13.86 31.79 -43.98
CA GLN A 178 15.31 31.89 -43.76
C GLN A 178 16.07 30.90 -44.68
N PRO A 179 17.14 31.34 -45.35
CA PRO A 179 17.89 30.52 -46.29
C PRO A 179 18.63 29.36 -45.59
N ARG A 180 18.63 28.20 -46.27
CA ARG A 180 19.06 26.86 -45.78
C ARG A 180 20.47 26.78 -45.16
N HIS A 181 21.34 27.78 -45.33
CA HIS A 181 22.73 27.73 -44.85
C HIS A 181 22.93 28.22 -43.40
N GLN A 182 21.97 28.92 -42.79
CA GLN A 182 22.04 29.28 -41.36
C GLN A 182 21.35 28.27 -40.43
N ARG A 183 20.64 27.27 -40.99
CA ARG A 183 19.97 26.20 -40.24
C ARG A 183 20.92 25.21 -39.54
N ARG A 184 22.23 25.31 -39.79
CA ARG A 184 23.24 24.37 -39.27
C ARG A 184 23.98 24.86 -38.02
N ALA A 185 23.70 26.08 -37.54
CA ALA A 185 24.46 26.70 -36.44
C ALA A 185 23.60 27.12 -35.22
N ALA A 186 22.32 26.78 -35.18
CA ALA A 186 21.50 26.94 -33.98
C ALA A 186 20.82 25.60 -33.66
N ALA A 187 21.22 24.98 -32.54
CA ALA A 187 20.49 23.88 -31.92
C ALA A 187 19.18 24.41 -31.28
N ALA A 188 18.31 24.97 -32.12
CA ALA A 188 16.98 25.52 -31.81
C ALA A 188 16.12 25.18 -33.04
N ASP A 189 15.17 24.24 -33.01
CA ASP A 189 14.07 24.11 -32.06
C ASP A 189 13.68 22.63 -31.79
N ASP A 190 14.29 21.98 -30.80
CA ASP A 190 13.91 20.62 -30.35
C ASP A 190 12.47 20.60 -29.76
N ILE A 191 12.01 21.74 -29.20
CA ILE A 191 10.61 21.92 -28.77
C ILE A 191 9.64 21.92 -29.96
N ALA A 192 10.03 22.48 -31.11
CA ALA A 192 9.14 22.54 -32.27
C ALA A 192 8.89 21.16 -32.85
N ASP A 193 9.89 20.28 -32.80
CA ASP A 193 9.80 18.87 -33.21
C ASP A 193 8.92 18.07 -32.24
N VAL A 194 9.09 18.24 -30.92
CA VAL A 194 8.21 17.65 -29.90
C VAL A 194 6.74 18.07 -30.11
N VAL A 195 6.50 19.34 -30.41
CA VAL A 195 5.14 19.86 -30.66
C VAL A 195 4.59 19.33 -31.99
N ALA A 196 5.40 19.23 -33.03
CA ALA A 196 5.00 18.69 -34.32
C ALA A 196 4.62 17.19 -34.23
N GLU A 197 5.21 16.44 -33.31
CA GLU A 197 4.85 15.05 -33.02
C GLU A 197 3.48 14.93 -32.34
N ILE A 198 3.14 15.87 -31.44
CA ILE A 198 1.91 15.83 -30.63
C ILE A 198 0.71 16.42 -31.37
N LEU A 199 0.90 17.48 -32.18
CA LEU A 199 -0.17 18.23 -32.87
C LEU A 199 -1.15 17.33 -33.66
N PRO A 200 -0.70 16.36 -34.47
CA PRO A 200 -1.60 15.46 -35.21
C PRO A 200 -2.47 14.56 -34.32
N ARG A 201 -2.09 14.38 -33.05
CA ARG A 201 -2.64 13.36 -32.13
C ARG A 201 -3.77 13.89 -31.22
N VAL A 202 -3.90 15.23 -31.06
CA VAL A 202 -4.87 15.85 -30.16
C VAL A 202 -6.19 16.17 -30.87
N SER A 203 -6.18 17.00 -31.93
CA SER A 203 -7.30 17.23 -32.87
C SER A 203 -6.93 18.30 -33.91
N GLY A 204 -6.64 17.89 -35.15
CA GLY A 204 -6.46 18.80 -36.30
C GLY A 204 -5.31 19.83 -36.20
N ASN A 205 -4.82 20.33 -37.34
CA ASN A 205 -3.64 21.22 -37.37
C ASN A 205 -3.92 22.68 -36.94
N GLN A 206 -5.10 23.02 -36.42
CA GLN A 206 -5.47 24.40 -36.09
C GLN A 206 -5.83 24.55 -34.61
N CYS A 207 -4.92 25.12 -33.83
CA CYS A 207 -5.08 25.38 -32.39
C CYS A 207 -6.30 26.25 -32.06
N CYS A 208 -6.75 27.06 -33.03
CA CYS A 208 -7.85 28.02 -32.88
C CYS A 208 -9.24 27.36 -32.71
N SER A 209 -9.39 26.08 -33.04
CA SER A 209 -10.66 25.34 -32.94
C SER A 209 -10.70 24.34 -31.78
N TRP A 210 -9.68 24.33 -30.91
CA TRP A 210 -9.57 23.36 -29.82
C TRP A 210 -10.54 23.66 -28.68
N SER A 211 -11.20 22.60 -28.18
CA SER A 211 -11.99 22.67 -26.95
C SER A 211 -11.09 22.74 -25.72
N GLU A 212 -11.64 23.08 -24.55
CA GLU A 212 -10.90 23.02 -23.27
C GLU A 212 -10.31 21.63 -23.02
N ARG A 213 -10.99 20.55 -23.43
CA ARG A 213 -10.50 19.17 -23.30
C ARG A 213 -9.32 18.88 -24.22
N ASP A 214 -9.28 19.48 -25.41
CA ASP A 214 -8.17 19.31 -26.35
C ASP A 214 -6.93 20.06 -25.84
N TRP A 215 -7.12 21.25 -25.28
CA TRP A 215 -6.05 21.99 -24.60
C TRP A 215 -5.50 21.25 -23.39
N GLU A 216 -6.36 20.64 -22.58
CA GLU A 216 -5.96 19.81 -21.45
C GLU A 216 -5.14 18.60 -21.89
N ALA A 217 -5.62 17.85 -22.89
CA ALA A 217 -4.89 16.71 -23.44
C ALA A 217 -3.54 17.11 -24.07
N PHE A 218 -3.49 18.23 -24.79
CA PHE A 218 -2.25 18.77 -25.34
C PHE A 218 -1.24 19.11 -24.23
N ALA A 219 -1.68 19.80 -23.19
CA ALA A 219 -0.80 20.20 -22.08
C ALA A 219 -0.16 18.99 -21.39
N LEU A 220 -0.95 17.95 -21.14
CA LEU A 220 -0.49 16.73 -20.47
C LEU A 220 0.42 15.88 -21.36
N GLN A 221 0.09 15.71 -22.63
CA GLN A 221 0.96 14.99 -23.59
C GLN A 221 2.29 15.71 -23.80
N PHE A 222 2.28 17.05 -23.87
CA PHE A 222 3.49 17.84 -23.98
C PHE A 222 4.36 17.72 -22.73
N LEU A 223 3.75 17.81 -21.55
CA LEU A 223 4.44 17.64 -20.28
C LEU A 223 5.04 16.22 -20.13
N TRP A 224 4.29 15.20 -20.53
CA TRP A 224 4.75 13.81 -20.53
C TRP A 224 5.97 13.62 -21.43
N LYS A 225 5.90 14.07 -22.70
CA LYS A 225 6.99 13.90 -23.65
C LYS A 225 8.27 14.62 -23.20
N VAL A 226 8.14 15.83 -22.67
CA VAL A 226 9.29 16.56 -22.10
C VAL A 226 9.89 15.82 -20.91
N SER A 227 9.06 15.24 -20.03
CA SER A 227 9.52 14.46 -18.88
C SER A 227 10.29 13.22 -19.35
N CYS A 228 9.79 12.49 -20.34
CA CYS A 228 10.47 11.33 -20.91
C CYS A 228 11.83 11.69 -21.52
N ASN A 229 11.88 12.75 -22.34
CA ASN A 229 13.12 13.21 -22.97
C ASN A 229 14.14 13.70 -21.93
N GLY A 230 13.66 14.42 -20.91
CA GLY A 230 14.48 14.91 -19.82
C GLY A 230 15.13 13.81 -18.98
N VAL A 231 14.37 12.78 -18.62
CA VAL A 231 14.89 11.62 -17.87
C VAL A 231 15.96 10.88 -18.65
N ARG A 232 15.74 10.62 -19.95
CA ARG A 232 16.75 9.97 -20.80
C ARG A 232 18.06 10.78 -20.84
N ARG A 233 17.97 12.10 -21.00
CA ARG A 233 19.14 12.99 -21.00
C ARG A 233 19.87 13.00 -19.66
N GLY A 234 19.13 13.04 -18.56
CA GLY A 234 19.69 13.01 -17.20
C GLY A 234 20.46 11.72 -16.89
N VAL A 235 20.03 10.58 -17.45
CA VAL A 235 20.68 9.27 -17.25
C VAL A 235 21.79 8.99 -18.27
N ALA A 236 21.62 9.38 -19.54
CA ALA A 236 22.62 9.18 -20.59
C ALA A 236 23.98 9.86 -20.29
N GLY A 237 23.97 10.93 -19.50
CA GLY A 237 25.20 11.58 -19.01
C GLY A 237 25.96 10.81 -17.92
N THR A 238 25.60 9.57 -17.61
CA THR A 238 26.22 8.75 -16.54
C THR A 238 27.23 7.73 -17.10
N SER A 239 27.40 7.65 -18.42
CA SER A 239 28.40 6.79 -19.07
C SER A 239 29.74 7.50 -19.33
N VAL A 240 30.36 8.08 -18.29
CA VAL A 240 31.76 8.55 -18.38
C VAL A 240 32.53 8.19 -17.11
N SER A 241 33.38 7.17 -17.25
CA SER A 241 34.56 6.80 -16.45
C SER A 241 34.50 6.98 -14.92
N VAL A 242 34.24 5.89 -14.20
CA VAL A 242 34.84 5.69 -12.87
C VAL A 242 36.34 5.45 -13.09
N SER A 243 37.14 6.51 -12.96
CA SER A 243 38.60 6.41 -12.87
C SER A 243 38.97 5.84 -11.51
N SER A 244 39.76 4.78 -11.52
CA SER A 244 40.25 3.97 -10.41
C SER A 244 41.28 4.68 -9.51
N ALA A 245 41.00 5.89 -9.05
CA ALA A 245 41.95 6.68 -8.26
C ALA A 245 41.49 7.08 -6.83
N ASP A 246 40.20 6.97 -6.49
CA ASP A 246 39.70 7.38 -5.16
C ASP A 246 39.44 6.21 -4.18
N ALA A 247 39.88 4.99 -4.52
CA ALA A 247 39.60 3.77 -3.76
C ALA A 247 40.48 3.52 -2.51
N VAL A 248 41.21 4.51 -1.97
CA VAL A 248 42.23 4.27 -0.92
C VAL A 248 41.84 4.82 0.46
N ARG A 249 40.58 5.20 0.72
CA ARG A 249 40.17 5.70 2.06
C ARG A 249 38.82 5.19 2.57
N THR A 250 38.56 3.89 2.48
CA THR A 250 37.45 3.24 3.21
C THR A 250 37.60 1.71 3.23
N GLU A 251 38.72 1.19 3.74
CA GLU A 251 38.93 -0.28 3.85
C GLU A 251 38.34 -0.93 5.12
N GLU A 252 37.65 -0.18 6.00
CA GLU A 252 37.02 -0.76 7.21
C GLU A 252 35.49 -0.97 7.13
N SER A 253 34.86 -0.72 5.98
CA SER A 253 33.39 -0.87 5.79
C SER A 253 32.98 -1.87 4.70
N ALA A 254 33.94 -2.54 4.04
CA ALA A 254 33.66 -3.32 2.82
C ALA A 254 33.41 -4.82 3.04
N ALA A 255 33.62 -5.35 4.24
CA ALA A 255 33.40 -6.78 4.52
C ALA A 255 31.90 -7.15 4.67
N ASP A 256 31.04 -6.19 5.03
CA ASP A 256 29.59 -6.41 5.18
C ASP A 256 28.80 -6.15 3.87
N ALA A 257 29.46 -5.65 2.82
CA ALA A 257 28.83 -5.29 1.55
C ALA A 257 28.62 -6.48 0.58
N ALA A 258 29.31 -7.60 0.80
CA ALA A 258 29.34 -8.72 -0.14
C ALA A 258 28.26 -9.80 0.09
N SER A 259 27.41 -9.64 1.12
CA SER A 259 26.23 -10.51 1.36
C SER A 259 24.89 -9.82 1.08
N LEU A 260 24.91 -8.65 0.43
CA LEU A 260 23.73 -7.80 0.18
C LEU A 260 23.01 -8.07 -1.14
N THR A 261 23.39 -9.08 -1.92
CA THR A 261 22.86 -9.25 -3.29
C THR A 261 21.61 -10.13 -3.43
N THR A 262 20.99 -10.63 -2.36
CA THR A 262 19.78 -11.48 -2.49
C THR A 262 18.54 -10.97 -1.75
N ALA A 263 18.67 -9.99 -0.85
CA ALA A 263 17.52 -9.39 -0.15
C ALA A 263 17.05 -8.08 -0.79
N ASP A 264 17.98 -7.28 -1.34
CA ASP A 264 17.61 -6.04 -2.03
C ASP A 264 16.95 -6.31 -3.39
N GLU A 265 17.25 -7.44 -4.05
CA GLU A 265 16.66 -7.77 -5.36
C GLU A 265 15.19 -8.25 -5.25
N PHE A 266 14.78 -8.76 -4.09
CA PHE A 266 13.38 -9.17 -3.85
C PHE A 266 12.49 -8.01 -3.36
N VAL A 267 13.09 -6.89 -2.94
CA VAL A 267 12.37 -5.66 -2.57
C VAL A 267 12.51 -4.56 -3.64
N ALA A 268 13.52 -4.65 -4.52
CA ALA A 268 13.76 -3.71 -5.63
C ALA A 268 13.27 -4.19 -7.00
N THR A 269 12.85 -5.46 -7.15
CA THR A 269 11.97 -5.84 -8.26
C THR A 269 10.53 -5.59 -7.81
N GLY A 270 9.92 -4.54 -8.37
CA GLY A 270 8.46 -4.36 -8.29
C GLY A 270 7.79 -5.58 -8.91
N THR A 271 7.54 -6.60 -8.09
CA THR A 271 6.59 -7.65 -8.42
C THR A 271 5.22 -7.02 -8.28
N ASP A 272 4.71 -6.55 -9.44
CA ASP A 272 3.39 -5.98 -9.70
C ASP A 272 2.79 -5.19 -8.55
N ASP A 273 2.98 -3.88 -8.43
CA ASP A 273 2.31 -3.08 -7.36
C ASP A 273 0.78 -3.17 -7.48
N ARG A 274 0.24 -3.52 -8.65
CA ARG A 274 -1.19 -3.78 -8.92
C ARG A 274 -1.66 -5.20 -8.61
N SER A 275 -0.88 -6.23 -8.99
CA SER A 275 -1.15 -7.61 -8.53
C SER A 275 -0.83 -7.75 -7.05
N ALA A 276 0.06 -6.93 -6.50
CA ALA A 276 0.38 -6.77 -5.10
C ALA A 276 -0.69 -5.94 -4.40
N GLU A 277 -1.29 -4.91 -5.00
CA GLU A 277 -2.46 -4.21 -4.44
C GLU A 277 -3.68 -5.14 -4.44
N ILE A 278 -3.93 -5.87 -5.54
CA ILE A 278 -4.99 -6.88 -5.60
C ILE A 278 -4.68 -8.02 -4.63
N CYS A 279 -3.44 -8.50 -4.57
CA CYS A 279 -3.01 -9.53 -3.63
C CYS A 279 -3.09 -9.02 -2.19
N GLN A 280 -2.79 -7.75 -1.93
CA GLN A 280 -2.86 -7.11 -0.62
C GLN A 280 -4.31 -6.92 -0.22
N ARG A 281 -5.16 -6.33 -1.06
CA ARG A 281 -6.61 -6.20 -0.82
C ARG A 281 -7.29 -7.56 -0.67
N THR A 282 -6.88 -8.56 -1.47
CA THR A 282 -7.35 -9.94 -1.35
C THR A 282 -6.89 -10.54 -0.03
N THR A 283 -5.61 -10.39 0.31
CA THR A 283 -5.03 -10.90 1.55
C THR A 283 -5.68 -10.24 2.76
N GLU A 284 -5.89 -8.94 2.76
CA GLU A 284 -6.55 -8.18 3.84
C GLU A 284 -8.02 -8.59 3.99
N ALA A 285 -8.78 -8.66 2.88
CA ALA A 285 -10.20 -9.06 2.92
C ALA A 285 -10.35 -10.50 3.44
N VAL A 286 -9.55 -11.43 2.92
CA VAL A 286 -9.55 -12.82 3.37
C VAL A 286 -9.02 -12.93 4.79
N ASN A 287 -7.97 -12.21 5.16
CA ASN A 287 -7.45 -12.26 6.53
C ASN A 287 -8.47 -11.76 7.54
N ASN A 288 -9.17 -10.65 7.27
CA ASN A 288 -10.22 -10.15 8.15
C ASN A 288 -11.35 -11.17 8.33
N LEU A 289 -11.77 -11.83 7.24
CA LEU A 289 -12.74 -12.91 7.29
C LEU A 289 -12.24 -14.09 8.13
N MET A 290 -11.03 -14.56 7.85
CA MET A 290 -10.43 -15.71 8.51
C MET A 290 -10.18 -15.42 10.00
N ILE A 291 -9.75 -14.22 10.37
CA ILE A 291 -9.56 -13.83 11.78
C ILE A 291 -10.88 -13.93 12.53
N GLN A 292 -11.97 -13.36 12.00
CA GLN A 292 -13.30 -13.41 12.63
C GLN A 292 -13.84 -14.83 12.75
N PHE A 293 -13.71 -15.62 11.69
CA PHE A 293 -14.20 -16.99 11.70
C PHE A 293 -13.36 -17.89 12.61
N CYS A 294 -12.02 -17.76 12.58
CA CYS A 294 -11.15 -18.53 13.45
C CYS A 294 -11.32 -18.14 14.92
N SER A 295 -11.57 -16.87 15.24
CA SER A 295 -11.85 -16.46 16.62
C SER A 295 -13.14 -17.10 17.15
N ALA A 296 -14.17 -17.22 16.32
CA ALA A 296 -15.41 -17.87 16.71
C ALA A 296 -15.26 -19.41 16.78
N PHE A 297 -14.51 -20.02 15.88
CA PHE A 297 -14.31 -21.47 15.84
C PHE A 297 -13.40 -21.98 16.97
N LEU A 298 -12.38 -21.20 17.34
CA LEU A 298 -11.44 -21.55 18.40
C LEU A 298 -11.85 -21.00 19.77
N ASP A 299 -13.02 -20.37 19.87
CA ASP A 299 -13.53 -19.91 21.16
C ASP A 299 -13.68 -21.09 22.14
N GLN A 300 -13.26 -20.86 23.39
CA GLN A 300 -13.29 -21.85 24.45
C GLN A 300 -14.53 -21.71 25.34
N GLY A 301 -15.56 -21.01 24.86
CA GLY A 301 -16.77 -20.69 25.61
C GLY A 301 -16.70 -19.34 26.34
N PHE A 302 -15.87 -18.41 25.85
CA PHE A 302 -15.81 -17.06 26.41
C PHE A 302 -16.87 -16.14 25.80
N ALA A 303 -17.30 -16.41 24.56
CA ALA A 303 -18.33 -15.62 23.91
C ALA A 303 -19.74 -16.07 24.34
N ASP A 304 -20.64 -15.11 24.61
CA ASP A 304 -22.04 -15.41 24.89
C ASP A 304 -22.76 -16.09 23.70
N TRP A 305 -22.26 -15.86 22.48
CA TRP A 305 -22.81 -16.41 21.24
C TRP A 305 -21.82 -17.40 20.62
N GLU A 306 -22.16 -18.68 20.72
CA GLU A 306 -21.35 -19.77 20.16
C GLU A 306 -21.51 -19.89 18.64
N LEU A 307 -20.46 -20.36 17.97
CA LEU A 307 -20.51 -20.68 16.54
C LEU A 307 -21.44 -21.90 16.31
N PRO A 308 -22.54 -21.76 15.55
CA PRO A 308 -23.46 -22.85 15.31
C PRO A 308 -22.79 -24.02 14.59
N ASP A 309 -23.16 -25.25 14.94
CA ASP A 309 -22.69 -26.47 14.28
C ASP A 309 -21.16 -26.62 14.22
N ARG A 310 -20.43 -26.03 15.19
CA ARG A 310 -18.98 -26.13 15.31
C ARG A 310 -18.47 -27.58 15.31
N SER A 311 -19.26 -28.51 15.86
CA SER A 311 -18.95 -29.94 15.92
C SER A 311 -18.85 -30.62 14.55
N GLU A 312 -19.39 -30.02 13.49
CA GLU A 312 -19.32 -30.55 12.12
C GLU A 312 -17.94 -30.36 11.47
N GLY A 313 -17.04 -29.62 12.12
CA GLY A 313 -15.70 -29.33 11.62
C GLY A 313 -15.62 -28.02 10.85
N PHE A 314 -14.44 -27.42 10.85
CA PHE A 314 -14.16 -26.08 10.34
C PHE A 314 -14.71 -25.81 8.93
N PHE A 315 -14.51 -26.75 7.99
CA PHE A 315 -14.97 -26.61 6.61
C PHE A 315 -16.50 -26.66 6.49
N ALA A 316 -17.14 -27.64 7.14
CA ALA A 316 -18.59 -27.82 7.05
C ALA A 316 -19.34 -26.65 7.73
N THR A 317 -18.86 -26.21 8.89
CA THR A 317 -19.39 -25.04 9.60
C THR A 317 -19.27 -23.77 8.74
N PHE A 318 -18.11 -23.56 8.11
CA PHE A 318 -17.90 -22.40 7.22
C PHE A 318 -18.88 -22.42 6.04
N LEU A 319 -19.00 -23.55 5.33
CA LEU A 319 -19.93 -23.67 4.21
C LEU A 319 -21.37 -23.39 4.62
N ARG A 320 -21.81 -23.92 5.77
CA ARG A 320 -23.19 -23.74 6.27
C ARG A 320 -23.50 -22.28 6.61
N LEU A 321 -22.54 -21.58 7.20
CA LEU A 321 -22.67 -20.18 7.58
C LEU A 321 -22.69 -19.25 6.35
N TYR A 322 -21.72 -19.41 5.44
CA TYR A 322 -21.58 -18.51 4.29
C TYR A 322 -22.47 -18.85 3.09
N SER A 323 -23.19 -19.99 3.14
CA SER A 323 -24.25 -20.33 2.19
C SER A 323 -25.62 -19.75 2.54
N GLN A 324 -25.71 -18.90 3.57
CA GLN A 324 -26.96 -18.24 3.97
C GLN A 324 -27.23 -16.98 3.13
N PRO A 325 -28.48 -16.71 2.72
CA PRO A 325 -28.82 -15.58 1.81
C PRO A 325 -28.47 -14.19 2.35
N TRP A 326 -28.45 -14.01 3.67
CA TRP A 326 -28.27 -12.73 4.36
C TRP A 326 -26.79 -12.36 4.60
N CYS A 327 -25.84 -13.25 4.31
CA CYS A 327 -24.41 -13.08 4.60
C CYS A 327 -23.65 -12.29 3.52
N SER A 328 -24.33 -11.49 2.68
CA SER A 328 -23.75 -11.02 1.41
C SER A 328 -23.89 -9.51 1.12
N PRO A 329 -23.35 -8.62 1.96
CA PRO A 329 -23.42 -7.16 1.77
C PRO A 329 -22.46 -6.61 0.69
N THR A 330 -21.39 -7.33 0.34
CA THR A 330 -20.36 -6.85 -0.61
C THR A 330 -20.31 -7.70 -1.89
N PRO A 331 -19.77 -7.19 -3.02
CA PRO A 331 -19.62 -7.97 -4.25
C PRO A 331 -18.85 -9.28 -4.06
N TRP A 332 -17.76 -9.28 -3.29
CA TRP A 332 -16.96 -10.49 -3.07
C TRP A 332 -17.63 -11.50 -2.15
N LEU A 333 -18.41 -11.06 -1.16
CA LEU A 333 -19.22 -11.97 -0.34
C LEU A 333 -20.35 -12.62 -1.14
N ARG A 334 -20.80 -12.01 -2.25
CA ARG A 334 -21.75 -12.63 -3.18
C ARG A 334 -21.10 -13.75 -3.98
N GLU A 335 -19.86 -13.56 -4.41
CA GLU A 335 -19.09 -14.64 -5.04
C GLU A 335 -18.77 -15.75 -4.04
N LEU A 336 -18.45 -15.40 -2.79
CA LEU A 336 -18.22 -16.38 -1.72
C LEU A 336 -19.47 -17.23 -1.49
N TYR A 337 -20.64 -16.61 -1.33
CA TYR A 337 -21.92 -17.30 -1.19
C TYR A 337 -22.19 -18.28 -2.33
N ARG A 338 -21.96 -17.86 -3.58
CA ARG A 338 -22.16 -18.73 -4.76
C ARG A 338 -21.21 -19.93 -4.74
N GLU A 339 -19.95 -19.68 -4.39
CA GLU A 339 -18.94 -20.73 -4.36
C GLU A 339 -19.20 -21.72 -3.22
N THR A 340 -19.59 -21.26 -2.04
CA THR A 340 -19.93 -22.15 -0.92
C THR A 340 -21.20 -22.97 -1.19
N GLN A 341 -22.20 -22.38 -1.84
CA GLN A 341 -23.38 -23.13 -2.29
C GLN A 341 -23.01 -24.21 -3.31
N ARG A 342 -22.21 -23.86 -4.33
CA ARG A 342 -21.75 -24.83 -5.34
C ARG A 342 -21.01 -26.00 -4.70
N ILE A 343 -20.08 -25.71 -3.79
CA ILE A 343 -19.30 -26.73 -3.08
C ILE A 343 -20.20 -27.62 -2.22
N SER A 344 -21.18 -27.04 -1.53
CA SER A 344 -22.16 -27.78 -0.73
C SER A 344 -23.08 -28.67 -1.58
N GLU A 345 -23.55 -28.17 -2.73
CA GLU A 345 -24.39 -28.93 -3.66
C GLU A 345 -23.64 -30.10 -4.30
N GLN A 346 -22.37 -29.87 -4.66
CA GLN A 346 -21.50 -30.88 -5.25
C GLN A 346 -20.89 -31.83 -4.21
N ARG A 347 -21.10 -31.56 -2.90
CA ARG A 347 -20.57 -32.33 -1.77
C ARG A 347 -19.06 -32.58 -1.87
N LEU A 348 -18.32 -31.56 -2.28
CA LEU A 348 -16.86 -31.65 -2.40
C LEU A 348 -16.21 -31.78 -1.01
N SER A 349 -15.23 -32.67 -0.89
CA SER A 349 -14.41 -32.75 0.32
C SER A 349 -13.44 -31.55 0.41
N PRO A 350 -12.87 -31.26 1.60
CA PRO A 350 -11.84 -30.22 1.73
C PRO A 350 -10.64 -30.46 0.79
N GLN A 351 -10.22 -31.72 0.64
CA GLN A 351 -9.12 -32.08 -0.26
C GLN A 351 -9.47 -31.85 -1.72
N ASP A 352 -10.69 -32.19 -2.14
CA ASP A 352 -11.15 -31.96 -3.51
C ASP A 352 -11.24 -30.47 -3.82
N SER A 353 -11.70 -29.66 -2.85
CA SER A 353 -11.72 -28.20 -2.98
C SER A 353 -10.32 -27.59 -3.10
N ILE A 354 -9.33 -28.13 -2.37
CA ILE A 354 -7.92 -27.72 -2.49
C ILE A 354 -7.40 -28.08 -3.88
N ARG A 355 -7.57 -29.33 -4.34
CA ARG A 355 -7.13 -29.78 -5.68
C ARG A 355 -7.73 -28.92 -6.78
N GLU A 356 -9.04 -28.68 -6.72
CA GLU A 356 -9.75 -27.82 -7.67
C GLU A 356 -9.18 -26.40 -7.66
N SER A 357 -8.90 -25.85 -6.47
CA SER A 357 -8.37 -24.49 -6.32
C SER A 357 -6.95 -24.35 -6.87
N LEU A 358 -6.08 -25.33 -6.63
CA LEU A 358 -4.72 -25.36 -7.19
C LEU A 358 -4.76 -25.47 -8.72
N LYS A 359 -5.65 -26.32 -9.25
CA LYS A 359 -5.83 -26.51 -10.69
C LYS A 359 -6.35 -25.25 -11.38
N LEU A 360 -7.37 -24.60 -10.83
CA LEU A 360 -7.95 -23.38 -11.40
C LEU A 360 -7.00 -22.18 -11.39
N ARG A 361 -6.05 -22.16 -10.45
CA ARG A 361 -4.97 -21.17 -10.40
C ARG A 361 -3.79 -21.48 -11.31
N GLY A 362 -3.78 -22.65 -11.94
CA GLY A 362 -2.70 -23.06 -12.84
C GLY A 362 -1.35 -23.26 -12.15
N ILE A 363 -1.33 -23.59 -10.86
CA ILE A 363 -0.08 -23.82 -10.11
C ILE A 363 0.59 -25.11 -10.63
N PRO A 364 1.84 -25.05 -11.16
CA PRO A 364 2.57 -26.22 -11.62
C PRO A 364 2.75 -27.24 -10.48
N PRO A 365 2.76 -28.56 -10.76
CA PRO A 365 2.91 -29.60 -9.73
C PRO A 365 4.12 -29.39 -8.81
N ASP A 366 5.25 -28.98 -9.37
CA ASP A 366 6.51 -28.75 -8.65
C ASP A 366 6.42 -27.59 -7.64
N ASP A 367 5.53 -26.62 -7.88
CA ASP A 367 5.39 -25.42 -7.04
C ASP A 367 4.32 -25.55 -5.95
N ARG A 368 3.52 -26.64 -5.95
CA ARG A 368 2.36 -26.76 -5.06
C ARG A 368 2.72 -26.87 -3.59
N ASP A 369 3.79 -27.56 -3.23
CA ASP A 369 4.27 -27.63 -1.84
C ASP A 369 4.65 -26.22 -1.34
N SER A 370 5.43 -25.50 -2.15
CA SER A 370 5.81 -24.13 -1.84
C SER A 370 4.59 -23.21 -1.72
N TYR A 371 3.58 -23.39 -2.58
CA TYR A 371 2.34 -22.63 -2.55
C TYR A 371 1.51 -22.91 -1.30
N VAL A 372 1.30 -24.19 -0.94
CA VAL A 372 0.58 -24.59 0.28
C VAL A 372 1.26 -23.98 1.52
N ARG A 373 2.59 -24.07 1.59
CA ARG A 373 3.39 -23.45 2.64
C ARG A 373 3.17 -21.94 2.71
N GLN A 374 3.22 -21.23 1.58
CA GLN A 374 2.97 -19.79 1.54
C GLN A 374 1.57 -19.43 2.05
N MET A 375 0.54 -20.21 1.68
CA MET A 375 -0.84 -19.97 2.12
C MET A 375 -1.01 -20.11 3.64
N LEU A 376 -0.41 -21.13 4.25
CA LEU A 376 -0.45 -21.32 5.70
C LEU A 376 0.34 -20.24 6.46
N LEU A 377 1.41 -19.72 5.86
CA LEU A 377 2.24 -18.65 6.44
C LEU A 377 1.66 -17.23 6.25
N ARG A 378 0.51 -17.05 5.60
CA ARG A 378 -0.15 -15.72 5.47
C ARG A 378 -0.82 -15.23 6.76
N LEU A 379 -1.27 -16.15 7.61
CA LEU A 379 -1.74 -15.87 8.98
C LEU A 379 -1.10 -16.87 9.95
N PRO A 380 0.22 -16.78 10.16
CA PRO A 380 0.98 -17.83 10.83
C PRO A 380 0.52 -18.00 12.29
N GLY A 381 0.03 -16.93 12.94
CA GLY A 381 -0.56 -17.03 14.28
C GLY A 381 -1.82 -17.89 14.33
N TRP A 382 -2.81 -17.63 13.47
CA TRP A 382 -4.06 -18.41 13.45
C TRP A 382 -3.85 -19.83 12.94
N ALA A 383 -3.05 -20.03 11.88
CA ALA A 383 -2.72 -21.36 11.38
C ALA A 383 -1.95 -22.18 12.42
N GLY A 384 -0.99 -21.57 13.13
CA GLY A 384 -0.27 -22.19 14.24
C GLY A 384 -1.19 -22.55 15.40
N MET A 385 -2.11 -21.65 15.77
CA MET A 385 -3.09 -21.91 16.83
C MET A 385 -4.03 -23.06 16.45
N ILE A 386 -4.50 -23.12 15.19
CA ILE A 386 -5.28 -24.26 14.69
C ILE A 386 -4.48 -25.56 14.81
N ARG A 387 -3.23 -25.57 14.33
CA ARG A 387 -2.36 -26.75 14.40
C ARG A 387 -2.17 -27.21 15.85
N GLN A 388 -1.98 -26.28 16.78
CA GLN A 388 -1.83 -26.60 18.19
C GLN A 388 -3.11 -27.11 18.82
N MET A 389 -4.25 -26.49 18.52
CA MET A 389 -5.57 -26.92 18.99
C MET A 389 -5.96 -28.29 18.42
N GLU A 390 -5.41 -28.65 17.26
CA GLU A 390 -5.59 -29.93 16.59
C GLU A 390 -4.69 -31.04 17.16
N THR A 391 -3.45 -30.73 17.54
CA THR A 391 -2.43 -31.74 17.85
C THR A 391 -1.98 -31.80 19.31
N ASN A 392 -2.16 -30.72 20.07
CA ASN A 392 -1.59 -30.59 21.42
C ASN A 392 -2.47 -29.73 22.35
N ALA A 393 -3.77 -30.01 22.37
CA ALA A 393 -4.75 -29.26 23.16
C ALA A 393 -5.78 -30.13 23.89
N GLU A 394 -5.36 -31.30 24.39
CA GLU A 394 -6.24 -32.16 25.22
C GLU A 394 -6.77 -31.45 26.48
N TRP A 395 -6.08 -30.40 26.93
CA TRP A 395 -6.46 -29.56 28.06
C TRP A 395 -7.50 -28.49 27.72
N ALA A 396 -7.73 -28.21 26.44
CA ALA A 396 -8.67 -27.19 26.00
C ALA A 396 -10.12 -27.67 26.17
N VAL A 397 -11.03 -26.76 26.52
CA VAL A 397 -12.47 -27.06 26.65
C VAL A 397 -13.06 -27.48 25.30
N HIS A 398 -12.57 -26.82 24.25
CA HIS A 398 -13.05 -26.95 22.89
C HIS A 398 -11.85 -27.12 21.94
N PRO A 399 -11.20 -28.30 21.92
CA PRO A 399 -10.11 -28.59 20.98
C PRO A 399 -10.59 -28.55 19.53
N ALA A 400 -9.67 -28.41 18.58
CA ALA A 400 -9.95 -28.50 17.16
C ALA A 400 -9.87 -29.96 16.71
N PRO A 401 -10.83 -30.49 15.91
CA PRO A 401 -10.75 -31.86 15.39
C PRO A 401 -9.52 -32.10 14.50
N ALA A 402 -9.05 -33.35 14.40
CA ALA A 402 -8.01 -33.74 13.46
C ALA A 402 -8.40 -33.39 12.00
N GLY A 403 -7.45 -32.88 11.22
CA GLY A 403 -7.66 -32.37 9.86
C GLY A 403 -8.17 -30.93 9.78
N THR A 404 -8.27 -30.20 10.90
CA THR A 404 -8.73 -28.81 10.90
C THR A 404 -7.79 -27.89 10.13
N LEU A 405 -6.47 -28.09 10.18
CA LEU A 405 -5.52 -27.28 9.42
C LEU A 405 -5.71 -27.43 7.90
N THR A 406 -5.99 -28.65 7.43
CA THR A 406 -6.33 -28.91 6.01
C THR A 406 -7.64 -28.23 5.64
N GLN A 407 -8.64 -28.27 6.53
CA GLN A 407 -9.91 -27.58 6.33
C GLN A 407 -9.75 -26.05 6.29
N TYR A 408 -8.88 -25.50 7.14
CA TYR A 408 -8.51 -24.08 7.13
C TYR A 408 -7.90 -23.66 5.79
N LEU A 409 -6.97 -24.45 5.25
CA LEU A 409 -6.40 -24.21 3.93
C LEU A 409 -7.47 -24.22 2.84
N ALA A 410 -8.38 -25.19 2.86
CA ALA A 410 -9.48 -25.28 1.89
C ALA A 410 -10.38 -24.03 1.93
N VAL A 411 -10.82 -23.62 3.13
CA VAL A 411 -11.64 -22.42 3.32
C VAL A 411 -10.90 -21.16 2.84
N ARG A 412 -9.62 -21.02 3.18
CA ARG A 412 -8.81 -19.87 2.74
C ARG A 412 -8.74 -19.79 1.22
N LEU A 413 -8.49 -20.90 0.54
CA LEU A 413 -8.43 -20.94 -0.93
C LEU A 413 -9.78 -20.61 -1.58
N ILE A 414 -10.89 -21.04 -0.99
CA ILE A 414 -12.25 -20.66 -1.44
C ILE A 414 -12.43 -19.14 -1.33
N ALA A 415 -12.07 -18.55 -0.18
CA ALA A 415 -12.21 -17.12 0.06
C ALA A 415 -11.32 -16.27 -0.86
N GLU A 416 -10.09 -16.68 -1.11
CA GLU A 416 -9.20 -15.99 -2.05
C GLU A 416 -9.75 -16.05 -3.48
N ARG A 417 -10.22 -17.22 -3.94
CA ARG A 417 -10.83 -17.37 -5.27
C ARG A 417 -12.09 -16.53 -5.44
N ALA A 418 -12.95 -16.45 -4.42
CA ALA A 418 -14.15 -15.62 -4.44
C ALA A 418 -13.81 -14.13 -4.56
N THR A 419 -12.79 -13.70 -3.82
CA THR A 419 -12.30 -12.32 -3.81
C THR A 419 -11.68 -11.93 -5.14
N GLU A 420 -10.82 -12.79 -5.70
CA GLU A 420 -10.22 -12.60 -7.02
C GLU A 420 -11.27 -12.50 -8.13
N ARG A 421 -12.29 -13.37 -8.13
CA ARG A 421 -13.39 -13.31 -9.11
C ARG A 421 -14.19 -12.02 -9.02
N ALA A 422 -14.47 -11.55 -7.81
CA ALA A 422 -15.20 -10.31 -7.60
C ALA A 422 -14.41 -9.08 -8.04
N PHE A 423 -13.11 -9.03 -7.71
CA PHE A 423 -12.25 -7.94 -8.15
C PHE A 423 -12.01 -7.97 -9.66
N ALA A 424 -11.90 -9.15 -10.27
CA ALA A 424 -11.86 -9.29 -11.73
C ALA A 424 -13.16 -8.79 -12.39
N ALA A 425 -14.33 -9.07 -11.80
CA ALA A 425 -15.62 -8.61 -12.31
C ALA A 425 -15.82 -7.09 -12.18
N GLU A 426 -15.34 -6.48 -11.09
CA GLU A 426 -15.33 -5.01 -10.90
C GLU A 426 -14.47 -4.31 -11.97
N GLN A 427 -13.35 -4.92 -12.37
CA GLN A 427 -12.44 -4.38 -13.38
C GLN A 427 -13.02 -4.42 -14.80
N VAL A 428 -13.78 -5.48 -15.14
CA VAL A 428 -14.43 -5.58 -16.46
C VAL A 428 -15.63 -4.63 -16.58
N THR A 429 -16.28 -4.27 -15.46
CA THR A 429 -17.58 -3.58 -15.51
C THR A 429 -17.58 -2.08 -15.23
N GLY A 430 -16.62 -1.52 -14.47
CA GLY A 430 -16.38 -0.06 -14.32
C GLY A 430 -17.59 0.85 -13.99
N CYS A 431 -18.79 0.29 -13.77
CA CYS A 431 -20.09 0.95 -13.69
C CYS A 431 -21.07 0.02 -12.94
N SER A 432 -22.02 0.62 -12.24
CA SER A 432 -23.25 -0.07 -11.81
C SER A 432 -23.86 -0.86 -12.98
N HIS A 433 -24.31 -2.09 -12.69
CA HIS A 433 -24.83 -3.08 -13.65
C HIS A 433 -26.04 -2.60 -14.48
N SER A 434 -25.84 -1.81 -15.53
CA SER A 434 -26.88 -1.63 -16.57
C SER A 434 -26.40 -1.68 -18.02
N ASP A 435 -25.11 -1.55 -18.35
CA ASP A 435 -24.71 -1.31 -19.75
C ASP A 435 -23.46 -2.09 -20.21
N ALA A 436 -23.42 -3.40 -19.92
CA ALA A 436 -22.31 -4.30 -20.25
C ALA A 436 -22.16 -4.67 -21.76
N SER A 437 -22.74 -3.89 -22.69
CA SER A 437 -22.73 -4.23 -24.12
C SER A 437 -22.02 -3.22 -25.03
N ARG A 438 -21.27 -2.25 -24.48
CA ARG A 438 -20.62 -1.20 -25.29
C ARG A 438 -19.11 -1.01 -25.10
N VAL A 439 -18.42 -1.86 -24.34
CA VAL A 439 -16.97 -1.73 -24.09
C VAL A 439 -16.20 -2.85 -24.78
N ALA A 440 -15.98 -2.71 -26.08
CA ALA A 440 -15.08 -3.59 -26.84
C ALA A 440 -14.21 -2.82 -27.85
N ASN A 441 -14.15 -1.49 -27.76
CA ASN A 441 -13.31 -0.67 -28.66
C ASN A 441 -13.03 0.69 -28.02
N LYS A 442 -11.91 0.84 -27.28
CA LYS A 442 -11.17 2.11 -27.10
C LYS A 442 -9.94 1.94 -26.19
N SER A 443 -8.78 1.63 -26.76
CA SER A 443 -7.46 2.10 -26.29
C SER A 443 -6.34 1.77 -27.30
N VAL A 444 -6.45 2.25 -28.55
CA VAL A 444 -5.35 2.21 -29.55
C VAL A 444 -4.31 3.32 -29.30
N PHE A 445 -4.35 4.00 -28.15
CA PHE A 445 -3.72 5.32 -27.94
C PHE A 445 -2.40 5.31 -27.15
N ALA A 446 -1.99 4.21 -26.54
CA ALA A 446 -0.89 4.23 -25.56
C ALA A 446 0.17 3.12 -25.68
N GLU A 447 -0.16 1.98 -26.28
CA GLU A 447 0.80 0.86 -26.34
C GLU A 447 2.01 1.16 -27.25
N ASP A 448 1.80 1.80 -28.41
CA ASP A 448 2.87 1.98 -29.40
C ASP A 448 3.94 3.03 -28.99
N ASP A 449 3.54 4.19 -28.44
CA ASP A 449 4.48 5.29 -28.10
C ASP A 449 5.31 5.01 -26.83
N ILE A 450 4.74 4.31 -25.84
CA ILE A 450 5.46 3.98 -24.59
C ILE A 450 6.42 2.82 -24.83
N ALA A 451 5.99 1.82 -25.61
CA ALA A 451 6.83 0.71 -26.02
C ALA A 451 8.05 1.19 -26.83
N ASP A 452 7.90 2.15 -27.74
CA ASP A 452 9.05 2.71 -28.48
C ASP A 452 9.92 3.65 -27.64
N SER A 453 9.35 4.32 -26.65
CA SER A 453 10.05 5.31 -25.83
C SER A 453 10.98 4.69 -24.76
N PHE A 454 10.67 3.53 -24.21
CA PHE A 454 11.48 2.91 -23.14
C PHE A 454 11.80 1.44 -23.40
N ARG A 455 11.87 1.08 -24.69
CA ARG A 455 12.16 -0.27 -25.18
C ARG A 455 13.46 -0.88 -24.65
N GLU A 456 14.41 -0.03 -24.27
CA GLU A 456 15.73 -0.39 -23.72
C GLU A 456 15.78 -0.44 -22.17
N ASP A 457 14.65 -0.24 -21.47
CA ASP A 457 14.57 -0.26 -20.00
C ASP A 457 13.82 -1.50 -19.48
N PRO A 458 14.49 -2.66 -19.32
CA PRO A 458 13.86 -3.86 -18.78
C PRO A 458 13.45 -3.73 -17.31
N SER A 459 13.96 -2.73 -16.57
CA SER A 459 13.65 -2.51 -15.16
C SER A 459 12.41 -1.61 -14.93
N GLY A 460 12.04 -0.80 -15.93
CA GLY A 460 10.99 0.23 -15.81
C GLY A 460 11.37 1.45 -14.98
N ALA A 461 12.62 1.55 -14.50
CA ALA A 461 13.07 2.62 -13.62
C ALA A 461 13.00 4.01 -14.30
N LEU A 462 13.31 4.09 -15.60
CA LEU A 462 13.26 5.34 -16.37
C LEU A 462 11.82 5.78 -16.61
N LEU A 463 10.94 4.82 -16.91
CA LEU A 463 9.51 5.08 -17.08
C LEU A 463 8.89 5.60 -15.78
N ASN A 464 9.21 4.96 -14.65
CA ASN A 464 8.76 5.38 -13.33
C ASN A 464 9.26 6.77 -12.96
N ALA A 465 10.54 7.05 -13.19
CA ALA A 465 11.10 8.38 -12.94
C ALA A 465 10.41 9.45 -13.81
N ALA A 466 10.15 9.15 -15.09
CA ALA A 466 9.42 10.07 -15.97
C ALA A 466 7.99 10.31 -15.50
N PHE A 467 7.32 9.27 -15.01
CA PHE A 467 5.96 9.38 -14.47
C PHE A 467 5.91 10.17 -13.17
N GLN A 468 6.85 9.97 -12.26
CA GLN A 468 6.96 10.76 -11.03
C GLN A 468 7.24 12.23 -11.32
N VAL A 469 8.16 12.54 -12.25
CA VAL A 469 8.42 13.92 -12.71
C VAL A 469 7.15 14.52 -13.32
N PHE A 470 6.47 13.78 -14.18
CA PHE A 470 5.23 14.21 -14.82
C PHE A 470 4.14 14.55 -13.79
N GLN A 471 3.93 13.69 -12.78
CA GLN A 471 2.98 13.93 -11.71
C GLN A 471 3.35 15.13 -10.85
N LEU A 472 4.63 15.28 -10.51
CA LEU A 472 5.12 16.38 -9.71
C LEU A 472 5.02 17.71 -10.45
N ALA A 473 5.30 17.70 -11.75
CA ALA A 473 5.17 18.86 -12.62
C ALA A 473 3.73 19.35 -12.74
N GLN A 474 2.74 18.44 -12.80
CA GLN A 474 1.32 18.81 -12.78
C GLN A 474 0.94 19.53 -11.49
N VAL A 475 1.33 18.97 -10.34
CA VAL A 475 0.99 19.50 -9.01
C VAL A 475 1.70 20.83 -8.73
N ARG A 476 2.97 20.96 -9.13
CA ARG A 476 3.76 22.18 -8.93
C ARG A 476 3.48 23.25 -9.99
N GLY A 477 2.78 22.90 -11.06
CA GLY A 477 2.52 23.80 -12.17
C GLY A 477 3.77 24.16 -12.96
N TRP A 478 4.72 23.23 -13.12
CA TRP A 478 5.94 23.44 -13.91
C TRP A 478 5.61 23.53 -15.39
N ASP A 479 6.11 24.55 -16.07
CA ASP A 479 5.89 24.72 -17.50
C ASP A 479 6.75 23.69 -18.27
N PRO A 480 6.18 22.95 -19.25
CA PRO A 480 6.96 22.00 -20.03
C PRO A 480 8.16 22.64 -20.74
N ARG A 481 8.08 23.94 -21.09
CA ARG A 481 9.19 24.66 -21.73
C ARG A 481 10.34 24.89 -20.75
N ASP A 482 10.04 25.13 -19.48
CA ASP A 482 11.06 25.30 -18.44
C ASP A 482 11.75 23.97 -18.13
N LEU A 483 10.99 22.86 -18.12
CA LEU A 483 11.55 21.52 -18.00
C LEU A 483 12.45 21.14 -19.19
N HIS A 484 12.05 21.49 -20.41
CA HIS A 484 12.86 21.22 -21.60
C HIS A 484 14.20 21.98 -21.60
N ARG A 485 14.22 23.19 -21.02
CA ARG A 485 15.43 24.04 -20.91
C ARG A 485 16.44 23.56 -19.88
N LEU A 486 16.07 22.60 -19.02
CA LEU A 486 17.00 22.08 -18.02
C LEU A 486 18.19 21.41 -18.70
N THR A 487 19.38 21.69 -18.15
CA THR A 487 20.62 21.02 -18.53
C THR A 487 20.64 19.58 -18.02
N ASP A 488 21.51 18.74 -18.59
CA ASP A 488 21.61 17.33 -18.18
C ASP A 488 22.02 17.19 -16.70
N GLY A 489 22.86 18.11 -16.19
CA GLY A 489 23.22 18.19 -14.77
C GLY A 489 22.06 18.57 -13.86
N GLN A 490 21.17 19.47 -14.32
CA GLN A 490 19.96 19.85 -13.59
C GLN A 490 18.93 18.71 -13.56
N TRP A 491 18.75 18.00 -14.68
CA TRP A 491 17.95 16.77 -14.71
C TRP A 491 18.49 15.71 -13.76
N ARG A 492 19.81 15.51 -13.73
CA ARG A 492 20.45 14.56 -12.79
C ARG A 492 20.18 14.95 -11.33
N SER A 493 20.33 16.23 -10.98
CA SER A 493 20.03 16.72 -9.62
C SER A 493 18.58 16.48 -9.22
N LEU A 494 17.63 16.69 -10.13
CA LEU A 494 16.21 16.38 -9.87
C LEU A 494 15.98 14.88 -9.64
N LEU A 495 16.60 14.02 -10.46
CA LEU A 495 16.45 12.56 -10.34
C LEU A 495 17.15 11.98 -9.11
N GLU A 496 18.28 12.55 -8.71
CA GLU A 496 18.94 12.22 -7.43
C GLU A 496 18.05 12.62 -6.25
N GLU A 497 17.40 13.78 -6.31
CA GLU A 497 16.49 14.21 -5.25
C GLU A 497 15.30 13.25 -5.12
N LEU A 498 14.65 12.87 -6.23
CA LEU A 498 13.55 11.90 -6.24
C LEU A 498 13.96 10.53 -5.69
N ARG A 499 15.17 10.05 -6.03
CA ARG A 499 15.71 8.78 -5.52
C ARG A 499 16.05 8.85 -4.03
N SER A 500 16.66 9.95 -3.60
CA SER A 500 17.02 10.16 -2.19
C SER A 500 15.79 10.26 -1.28
N PHE A 501 14.68 10.82 -1.79
CA PHE A 501 13.43 10.94 -1.07
C PHE A 501 12.45 9.82 -1.44
N SER A 502 12.91 8.58 -1.21
CA SER A 502 12.20 7.34 -1.51
C SER A 502 10.88 7.19 -0.74
N SER A 503 10.08 6.17 -1.09
CA SER A 503 8.85 5.87 -0.33
C SER A 503 9.13 5.61 1.15
N LEU A 504 10.25 4.94 1.44
CA LEU A 504 10.64 4.63 2.81
C LEU A 504 10.95 5.90 3.62
N GLU A 505 11.69 6.83 3.03
CA GLU A 505 11.99 8.14 3.66
C GLU A 505 10.73 8.99 3.85
N ARG A 506 9.80 8.96 2.89
CA ARG A 506 8.51 9.63 3.05
C ARG A 506 7.71 9.05 4.22
N ARG A 507 7.63 7.72 4.33
CA ARG A 507 6.96 7.04 5.45
C ARG A 507 7.59 7.38 6.80
N ARG A 508 8.92 7.47 6.86
CA ARG A 508 9.66 7.94 8.05
C ARG A 508 9.21 9.34 8.47
N LEU A 509 9.17 10.31 7.55
CA LEU A 509 8.71 11.67 7.87
C LEU A 509 7.23 11.75 8.25
N TYR A 510 6.36 10.97 7.60
CA TYR A 510 4.97 10.87 8.02
C TYR A 510 4.82 10.34 9.44
N HIS A 511 5.61 9.32 9.80
CA HIS A 511 5.60 8.76 11.14
C HIS A 511 6.02 9.81 12.17
N ARG A 512 7.13 10.52 11.94
CA ARG A 512 7.57 11.60 12.81
C ARG A 512 6.53 12.72 12.94
N ALA A 513 5.84 13.08 11.85
CA ALA A 513 4.76 14.07 11.89
C ALA A 513 3.55 13.57 12.68
N PHE A 514 3.21 12.29 12.58
CA PHE A 514 2.17 11.64 13.37
C PHE A 514 2.50 11.63 14.86
N GLU A 515 3.71 11.20 15.22
CA GLU A 515 4.18 11.19 16.61
C GLU A 515 4.26 12.61 17.18
N LYS A 516 4.76 13.58 16.40
CA LYS A 516 4.83 14.98 16.82
C LYS A 516 3.45 15.51 17.16
N LYS A 517 2.47 15.32 16.26
CA LYS A 517 1.08 15.74 16.52
C LYS A 517 0.57 15.08 17.79
N TYR A 518 0.71 13.76 17.91
CA TYR A 518 0.22 13.01 19.06
C TYR A 518 0.82 13.51 20.37
N ARG A 519 2.15 13.70 20.40
CA ARG A 519 2.89 14.25 21.54
C ARG A 519 2.43 15.66 21.88
N ASP A 520 2.29 16.54 20.89
CA ASP A 520 1.87 17.92 21.11
C ASP A 520 0.44 17.98 21.67
N ASP A 521 -0.48 17.16 21.15
CA ASP A 521 -1.85 17.04 21.68
C ASP A 521 -1.85 16.54 23.13
N ALA A 522 -1.07 15.49 23.43
CA ALA A 522 -0.95 14.94 24.78
C ALA A 522 -0.38 15.98 25.76
N LEU A 523 0.71 16.67 25.39
CA LEU A 523 1.32 17.70 26.22
C LEU A 523 0.40 18.92 26.38
N ASN A 524 -0.31 19.34 25.33
CA ASN A 524 -1.30 20.41 25.42
C ASN A 524 -2.45 20.04 26.34
N ALA A 525 -2.91 18.78 26.32
CA ALA A 525 -3.92 18.29 27.25
C ALA A 525 -3.43 18.32 28.71
N VAL A 526 -2.19 17.89 28.96
CA VAL A 526 -1.56 17.97 30.30
C VAL A 526 -1.45 19.42 30.76
N ILE A 527 -0.99 20.34 29.90
CA ILE A 527 -0.90 21.77 30.21
C ILE A 527 -2.30 22.34 30.52
N ALA A 528 -3.30 22.04 29.69
CA ALA A 528 -4.67 22.50 29.89
C ALA A 528 -5.26 21.99 31.21
N HIS A 529 -4.98 20.74 31.59
CA HIS A 529 -5.44 20.16 32.85
C HIS A 529 -4.70 20.77 34.05
N SER A 530 -3.37 20.91 33.98
CA SER A 530 -2.57 21.53 35.06
C SER A 530 -3.00 22.96 35.39
N ARG A 531 -3.46 23.73 34.39
CA ARG A 531 -4.01 25.08 34.58
C ARG A 531 -5.38 25.10 35.24
N ARG A 532 -6.17 24.03 35.12
CA ARG A 532 -7.44 23.88 35.86
C ARG A 532 -7.21 23.51 37.32
N SER A 533 -6.15 22.74 37.59
CA SER A 533 -5.75 22.37 38.96
C SER A 533 -4.91 23.44 39.66
N ALA A 534 -4.39 24.44 38.92
CA ALA A 534 -3.73 25.59 39.52
C ALA A 534 -4.78 26.44 40.26
N PRO A 535 -4.62 26.69 41.58
CA PRO A 535 -5.59 27.45 42.33
C PRO A 535 -5.63 28.85 41.74
N THR A 536 -6.72 29.15 41.04
CA THR A 536 -6.95 30.51 40.56
C THR A 536 -7.03 31.36 41.82
N THR A 537 -6.37 32.51 41.88
CA THR A 537 -6.37 33.43 43.03
C THR A 537 -7.78 33.95 43.42
N VAL A 538 -8.83 33.45 42.77
CA VAL A 538 -10.26 33.63 43.08
C VAL A 538 -10.82 32.47 43.94
N GLU A 539 -10.06 31.40 44.18
CA GLU A 539 -10.35 30.35 45.18
C GLU A 539 -10.06 30.79 46.63
N SER A 540 -9.83 32.09 46.87
CA SER A 540 -9.94 32.67 48.22
C SER A 540 -11.39 32.69 48.77
N THR A 541 -12.33 32.02 48.10
CA THR A 541 -13.65 31.64 48.62
C THR A 541 -13.97 30.15 48.49
N ARG A 542 -12.98 29.26 48.34
CA ARG A 542 -13.15 27.90 48.88
C ARG A 542 -12.81 27.99 50.36
N THR A 543 -13.82 28.33 51.14
CA THR A 543 -13.81 28.12 52.59
C THR A 543 -13.16 26.78 52.89
N GLU A 544 -12.21 26.76 53.83
CA GLU A 544 -11.42 25.62 54.34
C GLU A 544 -12.27 24.46 54.93
N THR A 545 -13.54 24.30 54.54
CA THR A 545 -14.57 23.54 55.26
C THR A 545 -15.42 22.58 54.43
N GLU A 546 -14.99 22.10 53.27
CA GLU A 546 -15.63 20.91 52.68
C GLU A 546 -14.64 19.77 52.48
N ARG A 547 -14.64 18.84 53.44
CA ARG A 547 -14.08 17.49 53.24
C ARG A 547 -14.72 16.87 51.99
N PRO A 548 -13.95 16.15 51.15
CA PRO A 548 -14.52 15.40 50.05
C PRO A 548 -15.59 14.43 50.60
N LEU A 549 -16.70 14.27 49.86
CA LEU A 549 -17.81 13.40 50.28
C LEU A 549 -17.33 11.96 50.44
N PHE A 550 -16.47 11.53 49.53
CA PHE A 550 -15.76 10.27 49.55
C PHE A 550 -14.51 10.37 48.68
N GLN A 551 -13.56 9.47 48.93
CA GLN A 551 -12.34 9.33 48.14
C GLN A 551 -12.36 7.95 47.48
N VAL A 552 -11.98 7.88 46.20
CA VAL A 552 -11.88 6.62 45.45
C VAL A 552 -10.44 6.39 45.07
N VAL A 553 -9.92 5.19 45.34
CA VAL A 553 -8.58 4.79 44.92
C VAL A 553 -8.74 3.68 43.88
N CYS A 554 -8.33 3.98 42.64
CA CYS A 554 -8.37 3.05 41.51
C CYS A 554 -6.95 2.64 41.11
N CYS A 555 -6.82 1.56 40.34
CA CYS A 555 -5.55 1.26 39.68
C CYS A 555 -5.10 2.44 38.79
N ILE A 556 -3.79 2.63 38.64
CA ILE A 556 -3.21 3.63 37.72
C ILE A 556 -3.37 3.24 36.24
N ASP A 557 -3.90 2.04 35.97
CA ASP A 557 -4.21 1.53 34.64
C ASP A 557 -5.20 2.46 33.89
N ASP A 558 -4.92 2.72 32.60
CA ASP A 558 -5.71 3.60 31.73
C ASP A 558 -7.20 3.20 31.68
N ARG A 559 -7.53 1.91 31.85
CA ARG A 559 -8.92 1.44 31.87
C ARG A 559 -9.75 2.09 32.98
N GLU A 560 -9.14 2.40 34.12
CA GLU A 560 -9.80 3.03 35.27
C GLU A 560 -9.97 4.55 35.11
N GLU A 561 -9.25 5.20 34.18
CA GLU A 561 -9.31 6.65 33.98
C GLU A 561 -10.71 7.11 33.55
N SER A 562 -11.37 6.33 32.68
CA SER A 562 -12.73 6.64 32.22
C SER A 562 -13.75 6.62 33.36
N PHE A 563 -13.63 5.64 34.26
CA PHE A 563 -14.47 5.51 35.45
C PHE A 563 -14.21 6.65 36.43
N ARG A 564 -12.95 6.96 36.72
CA ARG A 564 -12.58 8.07 37.61
C ARG A 564 -13.16 9.40 37.13
N ARG A 565 -12.99 9.72 35.84
CA ARG A 565 -13.56 10.95 35.25
C ARG A 565 -15.08 10.98 35.32
N HIS A 566 -15.73 9.86 35.05
CA HIS A 566 -17.19 9.77 35.13
C HIS A 566 -17.70 10.05 36.56
N VAL A 567 -17.01 9.53 37.58
CA VAL A 567 -17.35 9.77 38.99
C VAL A 567 -17.12 11.24 39.37
N GLU A 568 -16.02 11.85 38.92
CA GLU A 568 -15.72 13.29 39.12
C GLU A 568 -16.69 14.22 38.39
N GLU A 569 -17.19 13.81 37.22
CA GLU A 569 -18.21 14.55 36.46
C GLU A 569 -19.59 14.50 37.14
N ILE A 570 -19.97 13.35 37.70
CA ILE A 570 -21.25 13.19 38.41
C ILE A 570 -21.22 13.88 39.77
N GLU A 571 -20.12 13.73 40.52
CA GLU A 571 -19.97 14.28 41.86
C GLU A 571 -18.66 15.08 41.97
N PRO A 572 -18.69 16.39 41.70
CA PRO A 572 -17.49 17.25 41.76
C PRO A 572 -16.86 17.37 43.14
N ARG A 573 -17.53 16.92 44.21
CA ARG A 573 -17.00 16.90 45.59
C ARG A 573 -16.37 15.57 45.97
N CYS A 574 -16.28 14.61 45.05
CA CYS A 574 -15.46 13.42 45.23
C CYS A 574 -13.99 13.72 44.86
N GLU A 575 -13.09 12.87 45.33
CA GLU A 575 -11.66 12.94 44.99
C GLU A 575 -11.18 11.56 44.57
N THR A 576 -10.57 11.43 43.39
CA THR A 576 -10.05 10.15 42.91
C THR A 576 -8.53 10.10 42.89
N PHE A 577 -7.97 8.96 43.26
CA PHE A 577 -6.54 8.69 43.26
C PHE A 577 -6.23 7.48 42.40
N GLY A 578 -5.11 7.53 41.68
CA GLY A 578 -4.50 6.36 41.04
C GLY A 578 -3.44 5.76 41.96
N ILE A 579 -3.50 4.45 42.19
CA ILE A 579 -2.44 3.69 42.86
C ILE A 579 -1.92 2.60 41.91
N ALA A 580 -0.61 2.39 41.88
CA ALA A 580 -0.07 1.22 41.19
C ALA A 580 -0.55 -0.04 41.93
N GLY A 581 -1.37 -0.85 41.24
CA GLY A 581 -1.67 -2.19 41.71
C GLY A 581 -0.37 -3.00 41.75
N PHE A 582 -0.03 -3.55 42.91
CA PHE A 582 1.11 -4.46 43.03
C PHE A 582 0.79 -5.73 42.25
N TYR A 583 1.66 -6.13 41.31
CA TYR A 583 1.69 -7.47 40.73
C TYR A 583 2.53 -8.40 41.59
#